data_AF-M6VGA6-F1
#
_entry.id   AF-M6VGA6-F1
#
_cell.length_a   1.000
_cell.length_b   1.000
_cell.length_c   1.000
_cell.angle_alpha   90.00
_cell.angle_beta   90.00
_cell.angle_gamma   90.00
#
_symmetry.space_group_name_H-M   'P 1'
#
loop_
_entity.id
_entity.type
_entity.pdbx_description
1 polymer ?
#
loop_
_entity_poly.entity_id
_entity_poly.type
_entity_poly.pdbx_seq_one_letter_code
_entity_poly.pdbx_strand_id
1 'polypeptide(L)'
;MENSKDNKEDWRELNSEGVTQFKSILSAIEKFQAFILRSDTTKGSPWDFKRDLLKAKECRIYVKETKDKHVFNIYAEILEKTKVLREGFIFIDGIKEAREVFEKEGDVTHPVFEINCLSDIYRDHSF
;
A
#
# COMPACT_ATOMS: atom_id res chain seq x y z
N MET A 1 -22.60 -16.09 20.19
CA MET A 1 -21.17 -16.41 20.30
C MET A 1 -20.87 -17.40 19.19
N GLU A 2 -20.43 -16.89 18.05
CA GLU A 2 -20.06 -17.70 16.90
C GLU A 2 -18.54 -17.62 16.79
N ASN A 3 -17.88 -18.74 17.07
CA ASN A 3 -16.44 -18.90 16.92
C ASN A 3 -16.13 -19.03 15.43
N SER A 4 -15.91 -17.92 14.72
CA SER A 4 -15.24 -17.97 13.42
C SER A 4 -13.73 -18.03 13.65
N LYS A 5 -13.21 -19.26 13.65
CA LYS A 5 -11.84 -19.53 13.22
C LYS A 5 -11.77 -19.16 11.73
N ASP A 6 -11.50 -17.90 11.41
CA ASP A 6 -11.12 -17.48 10.06
C ASP A 6 -9.72 -16.85 10.09
N ASN A 7 -8.76 -17.73 9.82
CA ASN A 7 -7.65 -17.56 8.88
C ASN A 7 -6.60 -16.49 9.18
N LYS A 8 -5.52 -16.97 9.79
CA LYS A 8 -4.15 -16.48 9.53
C LYS A 8 -3.71 -16.63 8.05
N GLU A 9 -4.56 -17.13 7.15
CA GLU A 9 -4.20 -17.62 5.80
C GLU A 9 -4.28 -16.60 4.65
N ASP A 10 -4.78 -15.37 4.84
CA ASP A 10 -4.96 -14.42 3.71
C ASP A 10 -3.95 -13.26 3.65
N TRP A 11 -3.07 -13.13 4.64
CA TRP A 11 -2.07 -12.06 4.62
C TRP A 11 -0.87 -12.53 3.82
N ARG A 12 -0.53 -11.81 2.74
CA ARG A 12 0.67 -12.06 1.97
C ARG A 12 1.77 -11.09 2.35
N GLU A 13 2.97 -11.60 2.61
CA GLU A 13 4.14 -10.76 2.90
C GLU A 13 4.78 -10.32 1.58
N LEU A 14 5.02 -9.02 1.43
CA LEU A 14 5.76 -8.51 0.27
C LEU A 14 7.22 -8.94 0.35
N ASN A 15 7.76 -9.40 -0.78
CA ASN A 15 9.19 -9.66 -0.91
C ASN A 15 9.98 -8.34 -1.01
N SER A 16 11.31 -8.42 -1.09
CA SER A 16 12.16 -7.22 -1.12
C SER A 16 11.86 -6.28 -2.30
N GLU A 17 11.50 -6.84 -3.46
CA GLU A 17 11.11 -6.06 -4.63
C GLU A 17 9.74 -5.40 -4.41
N GLY A 18 8.77 -6.16 -3.89
CA GLY A 18 7.44 -5.65 -3.55
C GLY A 18 7.48 -4.53 -2.53
N VAL A 19 8.34 -4.63 -1.50
CA VAL A 19 8.58 -3.56 -0.53
C VAL A 19 9.15 -2.31 -1.20
N THR A 20 10.11 -2.47 -2.11
CA THR A 20 10.74 -1.36 -2.84
C THR A 20 9.73 -0.63 -3.73
N GLN A 21 8.93 -1.38 -4.48
CA GLN A 21 7.89 -0.82 -5.33
C GLN A 21 6.78 -0.15 -4.51
N PHE A 22 6.35 -0.79 -3.41
CA PHE A 22 5.34 -0.22 -2.51
C PHE A 22 5.81 1.10 -1.89
N LYS A 23 7.06 1.18 -1.44
CA LYS A 23 7.65 2.45 -0.97
C LYS A 23 7.72 3.51 -2.06
N SER A 24 7.94 3.12 -3.31
CA SER A 24 7.92 4.05 -4.44
C SER A 24 6.52 4.66 -4.65
N ILE A 25 5.47 3.85 -4.55
CA ILE A 25 4.08 4.32 -4.58
C ILE A 25 3.80 5.27 -3.39
N LEU A 26 4.15 4.86 -2.17
CA LEU A 26 3.96 5.70 -0.98
C LEU A 26 4.70 7.04 -1.08
N SER A 27 5.92 7.05 -1.63
CA SER A 27 6.70 8.27 -1.85
C SER A 27 6.05 9.20 -2.87
N ALA A 28 5.47 8.64 -3.94
CA ALA A 28 4.72 9.44 -4.92
C ALA A 28 3.50 10.13 -4.28
N ILE A 29 2.74 9.39 -3.45
CA ILE A 29 1.59 9.93 -2.71
C ILE A 29 2.04 11.01 -1.71
N GLU A 30 3.13 10.77 -0.97
CA GLU A 30 3.69 11.75 -0.03
C GLU A 30 4.06 13.06 -0.74
N LYS A 31 4.76 12.98 -1.89
CA LYS A 31 5.14 14.15 -2.69
C LYS A 31 3.93 14.91 -3.21
N PHE A 32 2.91 14.19 -3.70
CA PHE A 32 1.67 14.80 -4.15
C PHE A 32 0.97 15.55 -3.00
N GLN A 33 0.86 14.94 -1.83
CA GLN A 33 0.27 15.59 -0.66
C GLN A 33 1.08 16.82 -0.20
N ALA A 34 2.41 16.73 -0.17
CA ALA A 34 3.27 17.86 0.18
C ALA A 34 3.09 19.03 -0.81
N PHE A 35 2.91 18.72 -2.10
CA PHE A 35 2.67 19.72 -3.13
C PHE A 35 1.29 20.39 -3.01
N ILE A 36 0.23 19.60 -2.81
CA ILE A 36 -1.16 20.08 -2.76
C ILE A 36 -1.47 20.78 -1.44
N LEU A 37 -1.04 20.23 -0.30
CA LEU A 37 -1.47 20.70 1.02
C LEU A 37 -0.64 21.84 1.59
N ARG A 38 0.49 22.24 0.97
CA ARG A 38 1.35 23.40 1.32
C ARG A 38 1.32 23.81 2.83
N SER A 39 1.67 22.89 3.74
CA SER A 39 1.56 22.96 5.23
C SER A 39 0.17 22.53 5.75
N ASP A 40 0.03 21.44 6.51
CA ASP A 40 0.61 21.28 7.84
C ASP A 40 1.10 19.84 8.11
N THR A 41 2.36 19.71 8.50
CA THR A 41 2.83 18.52 9.23
C THR A 41 2.34 18.63 10.68
N THR A 42 1.05 18.43 10.90
CA THR A 42 0.53 18.25 12.26
C THR A 42 1.12 16.97 12.83
N LYS A 43 1.86 17.09 13.94
CA LYS A 43 2.30 15.93 14.73
C LYS A 43 1.08 15.10 15.12
N GLY A 44 1.14 13.78 14.93
CA GLY A 44 0.01 12.88 15.14
C GLY A 44 -0.82 12.68 13.88
N SER A 45 -0.28 13.02 12.70
CA SER A 45 -0.93 12.72 11.43
C SER A 45 -0.91 11.20 11.18
N PRO A 46 -1.96 10.62 10.61
CA PRO A 46 -1.94 9.23 10.10
C PRO A 46 -0.85 8.94 9.05
N TRP A 47 -0.09 9.95 8.64
CA TRP A 47 1.07 9.86 7.76
C TRP A 47 2.41 9.70 8.47
N ASP A 48 2.49 9.96 9.77
CA ASP A 48 3.76 9.94 10.49
C ASP A 48 4.41 8.54 10.40
N PHE A 49 3.63 7.48 10.62
CA PHE A 49 4.11 6.11 10.42
C PHE A 49 4.49 5.81 8.96
N LYS A 50 3.73 6.30 7.97
CA LYS A 50 4.06 6.08 6.55
C LYS A 50 5.38 6.76 6.16
N ARG A 51 5.66 7.95 6.71
CA ARG A 51 6.94 8.65 6.53
C ARG A 51 8.10 7.91 7.19
N ASP A 52 7.87 7.35 8.38
CA ASP A 52 8.87 6.52 9.04
C ASP A 52 9.12 5.22 8.27
N LEU A 53 8.06 4.60 7.73
CA LEU A 53 8.15 3.41 6.88
C LEU A 53 8.97 3.69 5.61
N LEU A 54 8.82 4.86 5.00
CA LEU A 54 9.65 5.29 3.86
C LEU A 54 11.14 5.38 4.21
N LYS A 55 11.48 5.82 5.43
CA LYS A 55 12.87 5.97 5.90
C LYS A 55 13.47 4.68 6.45
N ALA A 56 12.64 3.74 6.88
CA ALA A 56 13.05 2.50 7.51
C ALA A 56 13.96 1.67 6.58
N LYS A 57 15.11 1.23 7.09
CA LYS A 57 16.01 0.33 6.34
C LYS A 57 15.50 -1.11 6.34
N GLU A 58 14.93 -1.54 7.46
CA GLU A 58 14.38 -2.88 7.64
C GLU A 58 12.89 -2.74 8.00
N CYS A 59 12.04 -3.33 7.16
CA CYS A 59 10.60 -3.35 7.40
C CYS A 59 9.97 -4.58 6.74
N ARG A 60 8.80 -4.97 7.24
CA ARG A 60 7.93 -5.99 6.63
C ARG A 60 6.59 -5.38 6.31
N ILE A 61 6.01 -5.79 5.20
CA ILE A 61 4.73 -5.27 4.72
C ILE A 61 3.87 -6.45 4.36
N TYR A 62 2.73 -6.54 5.01
CA TYR A 62 1.72 -7.56 4.83
C TYR A 62 0.52 -6.92 4.16
N VAL A 63 -0.01 -7.59 3.15
CA VAL A 63 -1.12 -7.11 2.33
C VAL A 63 -2.22 -8.16 2.33
N LYS A 64 -3.45 -7.71 2.54
CA LYS A 64 -4.64 -8.56 2.46
C LYS A 64 -5.71 -7.87 1.62
N GLU A 65 -6.17 -8.54 0.58
CA GLU A 65 -7.32 -8.11 -0.22
C GLU A 65 -8.59 -8.05 0.65
N THR A 66 -9.47 -7.09 0.35
CA THR A 66 -10.81 -7.05 0.96
C THR A 66 -11.86 -7.61 0.01
N LYS A 67 -13.14 -7.55 0.40
CA LYS A 67 -14.25 -7.89 -0.52
C LYS A 67 -14.32 -6.96 -1.73
N ASP A 68 -13.81 -5.74 -1.59
CA ASP A 68 -13.58 -4.83 -2.70
C ASP A 68 -12.17 -5.06 -3.23
N LYS A 69 -12.06 -5.49 -4.48
CA LYS A 69 -10.79 -5.83 -5.15
C LYS A 69 -9.86 -4.63 -5.34
N HIS A 70 -10.34 -3.40 -5.14
CA HIS A 70 -9.52 -2.19 -5.19
C HIS A 70 -9.10 -1.73 -3.80
N VAL A 71 -9.58 -2.37 -2.72
CA VAL A 71 -9.29 -1.96 -1.36
C VAL A 71 -8.52 -3.08 -0.66
N PHE A 72 -7.39 -2.70 -0.07
CA PHE A 72 -6.48 -3.59 0.62
C PHE A 72 -6.30 -3.16 2.07
N ASN A 73 -6.22 -4.14 2.97
CA ASN A 73 -5.67 -3.93 4.29
C ASN A 73 -4.16 -4.08 4.23
N ILE A 74 -3.44 -3.10 4.76
CA ILE A 74 -1.99 -3.11 4.91
C ILE A 74 -1.67 -3.24 6.40
N TYR A 75 -0.69 -4.07 6.71
CA TYR A 75 -0.07 -4.13 8.01
C TYR A 75 1.43 -4.05 7.83
N ALA A 76 2.09 -3.10 8.47
CA ALA A 76 3.53 -2.89 8.30
C ALA A 76 4.26 -2.88 9.63
N GLU A 77 5.46 -3.43 9.62
CA GLU A 77 6.38 -3.46 10.75
C GLU A 77 7.68 -2.77 10.38
N ILE A 78 8.13 -1.81 11.18
CA ILE A 78 9.46 -1.19 11.07
C ILE A 78 10.36 -1.83 12.12
N LEU A 79 11.47 -2.41 11.68
CA LEU A 79 12.39 -3.21 12.50
C LEU A 79 13.66 -2.40 12.75
N GLU A 80 13.63 -1.42 13.66
CA GLU A 80 14.81 -0.60 13.95
C GLU A 80 15.40 -0.87 15.34
N LYS A 81 16.64 -1.40 15.34
CA LYS A 81 17.50 -1.64 16.51
C LYS A 81 16.83 -2.50 17.59
N THR A 82 16.03 -1.87 18.45
CA THR A 82 15.44 -2.45 19.66
C THR A 82 13.94 -2.23 19.76
N LYS A 83 13.31 -1.55 18.80
CA LYS A 83 11.87 -1.27 18.78
C LYS A 83 11.26 -1.74 17.48
N VAL A 84 10.12 -2.41 17.60
CA VAL A 84 9.26 -2.74 16.46
C VAL A 84 8.06 -1.80 16.51
N LEU A 85 7.96 -0.91 15.52
CA LEU A 85 6.78 -0.09 15.31
C LEU A 85 5.85 -0.81 14.35
N ARG A 86 4.56 -0.83 14.66
CA ARG A 86 3.56 -1.58 13.89
C ARG A 86 2.33 -0.73 13.67
N GLU A 87 1.85 -0.69 12.45
CA GLU A 87 0.61 0.01 12.13
C GLU A 87 -0.13 -0.68 10.99
N GLY A 88 -1.45 -0.69 11.10
CA GLY A 88 -2.34 -1.13 10.04
C GLY A 88 -3.07 0.06 9.41
N PHE A 89 -3.23 0.04 8.10
CA PHE A 89 -4.00 1.06 7.38
C PHE A 89 -4.65 0.49 6.12
N ILE A 90 -5.66 1.20 5.61
CA ILE A 90 -6.32 0.84 4.36
C ILE A 90 -5.58 1.51 3.20
N PHE A 91 -5.38 0.76 2.11
CA PHE A 91 -4.89 1.28 0.84
C PHE A 91 -5.93 1.06 -0.26
N ILE A 92 -6.22 2.11 -1.02
CA ILE A 92 -7.15 2.06 -2.16
C ILE A 92 -6.33 2.14 -3.44
N ASP A 93 -6.42 1.12 -4.28
CA ASP A 93 -5.75 1.03 -5.56
C ASP A 93 -6.57 1.69 -6.67
N GLY A 94 -6.56 3.02 -6.67
CA GLY A 94 -7.23 3.83 -7.69
C GLY A 94 -6.64 3.68 -9.10
N ILE A 95 -5.40 3.19 -9.24
CA ILE A 95 -4.80 2.94 -10.57
C ILE A 95 -5.45 1.70 -11.18
N LYS A 96 -5.60 0.61 -10.42
CA LYS A 96 -6.29 -0.58 -10.90
C LYS A 96 -7.75 -0.28 -11.23
N GLU A 97 -8.44 0.48 -10.38
CA GLU A 97 -9.82 0.91 -10.63
C GLU A 97 -9.92 1.73 -11.93
N ALA A 98 -9.05 2.73 -12.12
CA ALA A 98 -9.04 3.55 -13.32
C ALA A 98 -8.76 2.73 -14.59
N ARG A 99 -7.80 1.80 -14.56
CA ARG A 99 -7.54 0.88 -15.69
C ARG A 99 -8.79 0.14 -16.13
N GLU A 100 -9.57 -0.38 -15.18
CA GLU A 100 -10.81 -1.09 -15.50
C GLU A 100 -11.90 -0.19 -16.10
N VAL A 101 -11.92 1.09 -15.73
CA VAL A 101 -12.81 2.07 -16.37
C VAL A 101 -12.39 2.31 -17.82
N PHE A 102 -11.11 2.60 -18.06
CA PHE A 102 -10.59 2.81 -19.42
C PHE A 102 -10.73 1.57 -20.31
N GLU A 103 -10.53 0.36 -19.77
CA GLU A 103 -10.78 -0.91 -20.48
C GLU A 103 -12.25 -1.04 -20.91
N LYS A 104 -13.20 -0.69 -20.03
CA LYS A 104 -14.64 -0.71 -20.35
C LYS A 104 -15.03 0.32 -21.41
N GLU A 105 -14.32 1.45 -21.44
CA GLU A 105 -14.50 2.51 -22.44
C GLU A 105 -13.77 2.20 -23.77
N GLY A 106 -12.94 1.16 -23.80
CA GLY A 106 -12.17 0.74 -24.97
C GLY A 106 -10.89 1.53 -25.22
N ASP A 107 -10.49 2.42 -24.29
CA ASP A 107 -9.21 3.14 -24.37
C ASP A 107 -8.11 2.35 -23.65
N VAL A 108 -7.43 1.49 -24.39
CA VAL A 108 -6.27 0.73 -23.89
C VAL A 108 -4.95 1.47 -24.07
N THR A 109 -4.98 2.70 -24.59
CA THR A 109 -3.78 3.50 -24.89
C THR A 109 -3.43 4.49 -23.79
N HIS A 110 -4.31 4.64 -22.79
CA HIS A 110 -4.14 5.59 -21.71
C HIS A 110 -2.87 5.28 -20.87
N PRO A 111 -2.04 6.28 -20.50
CA PRO A 111 -0.80 6.05 -19.75
C PRO A 111 -0.95 5.31 -18.39
N VAL A 112 -2.17 5.24 -17.85
CA VAL A 112 -2.47 4.52 -16.60
C VAL A 112 -2.09 3.04 -16.65
N PHE A 113 -2.07 2.42 -17.84
CA PHE A 113 -1.66 1.03 -18.02
C PHE A 113 -0.15 0.84 -17.79
N GLU A 114 0.64 1.91 -17.86
CA GLU A 114 2.10 1.87 -17.62
C GLU A 114 2.46 2.08 -16.14
N ILE A 115 1.51 2.53 -15.31
CA ILE A 115 1.78 2.88 -13.91
C ILE A 115 1.62 1.66 -13.00
N ASN A 116 2.71 1.14 -12.45
CA ASN A 116 2.65 0.03 -11.48
C ASN A 116 1.79 0.37 -10.25
N CYS A 117 0.95 -0.57 -9.80
CA CYS A 117 0.01 -0.35 -8.70
C CYS A 117 0.06 -1.45 -7.61
N LEU A 118 -0.70 -1.27 -6.52
CA LEU A 118 -0.65 -2.22 -5.40
C LEU A 118 -1.16 -3.61 -5.81
N SER A 119 -2.16 -3.69 -6.69
CA SER A 119 -2.69 -4.95 -7.21
C SER A 119 -1.62 -5.73 -7.99
N ASP A 120 -0.76 -5.03 -8.74
CA ASP A 120 0.36 -5.65 -9.46
C ASP A 120 1.42 -6.16 -8.48
N ILE A 121 1.81 -5.34 -7.50
CA ILE A 121 2.76 -5.73 -6.44
C ILE A 121 2.24 -6.92 -5.64
N TYR A 122 0.96 -6.92 -5.27
CA TYR A 122 0.34 -8.00 -4.52
C TYR A 122 0.34 -9.31 -5.32
N ARG A 123 0.05 -9.26 -6.63
CA ARG A 123 0.05 -10.44 -7.49
C ARG A 123 1.46 -10.98 -7.73
N ASP A 124 2.43 -10.12 -8.00
CA ASP A 124 3.71 -10.52 -8.58
C ASP A 124 4.86 -10.57 -7.55
N HIS A 125 4.70 -9.92 -6.40
CA HIS A 125 5.78 -9.68 -5.44
C HIS A 125 5.40 -9.95 -3.98
N SER A 126 4.49 -10.90 -3.75
CA SER A 126 4.10 -11.37 -2.42
C SER A 126 4.22 -12.89 -2.25
N PHE A 127 4.38 -13.34 -1.01
CA PHE A 127 4.44 -14.77 -0.61
C PHE A 127 3.16 -15.21 0.09
#